data_AF-H5X8B8-F1
#
_entry.id   AF-H5X8B8-F1
#
_cell.length_a   1.000
_cell.length_b   1.000
_cell.length_c   1.000
_cell.angle_alpha   90.00
_cell.angle_beta   90.00
_cell.angle_gamma   90.00
#
_symmetry.space_group_name_H-M   'P 1'
#
loop_
_entity.id
_entity.type
_entity.pdbx_description
1 polymer ?
#
loop_
_entity_poly.entity_id
_entity_poly.type
_entity_poly.pdbx_seq_one_letter_code
_entity_poly.pdbx_strand_id
1 'polypeptide(L)'
;MRMAELSRESGVPIATVKYYLREGLLHPGERTSPNQAHYDESHVRRLRLVRALLEVGGLSIASVRETLAAIDSHDRTHDVLGIVQHGLPLNRGSADEGTEQWARRRVEEVAAMRGWRLDLRQAPVEALVGVLCTLRNLGHARLVDALDTYAEAADRIAESDLEFVAGLPTTESIVESAVVGTVLGDAALVALRRIAQANISARRFGDERRG
;
A
#
# COMPACT_ATOMS: atom_id res chain seq x y z
N MET A 1 -23.78 13.41 15.72
CA MET A 1 -23.28 12.69 16.91
C MET A 1 -22.36 13.56 17.77
N ARG A 2 -22.33 13.33 19.09
CA ARG A 2 -21.37 13.94 20.04
C ARG A 2 -20.09 13.10 20.15
N MET A 3 -19.04 13.64 20.78
CA MET A 3 -17.73 12.98 20.91
C MET A 3 -17.78 11.54 21.48
N ALA A 4 -18.60 11.31 22.52
CA ALA A 4 -18.74 9.98 23.10
C ALA A 4 -19.41 8.98 22.15
N GLU A 5 -20.37 9.44 21.35
CA GLU A 5 -21.04 8.63 20.33
C GLU A 5 -20.09 8.33 19.17
N LEU A 6 -19.35 9.35 18.69
CA LEU A 6 -18.32 9.18 17.66
C LEU A 6 -17.28 8.13 18.08
N SER A 7 -16.81 8.19 19.33
CA SER A 7 -15.86 7.21 19.88
C SER A 7 -16.44 5.80 19.89
N ARG A 8 -17.70 5.64 20.30
CA ARG A 8 -18.40 4.34 20.32
C ARG A 8 -18.62 3.78 18.91
N GLU A 9 -19.06 4.59 17.97
CA GLU A 9 -19.38 4.16 16.59
C GLU A 9 -18.15 3.87 15.72
N SER A 10 -17.08 4.63 15.95
CA SER A 10 -15.79 4.41 15.28
C SER A 10 -14.94 3.32 15.96
N GLY A 11 -15.22 3.00 17.22
CA GLY A 11 -14.37 2.15 18.06
C GLY A 11 -13.03 2.80 18.43
N VAL A 12 -12.86 4.12 18.21
CA VAL A 12 -11.64 4.86 18.53
C VAL A 12 -11.81 5.54 19.90
N PRO A 13 -10.90 5.34 20.87
CA PRO A 13 -10.99 6.02 22.16
C PRO A 13 -10.98 7.55 22.03
N ILE A 14 -11.74 8.26 22.87
CA ILE A 14 -11.85 9.73 22.83
C ILE A 14 -10.48 10.43 22.84
N ALA A 15 -9.52 9.93 23.63
CA ALA A 15 -8.17 10.49 23.69
C ALA A 15 -7.47 10.39 22.32
N THR A 16 -7.63 9.28 21.62
CA THR A 16 -7.11 9.04 20.27
C THR A 16 -7.83 9.89 19.23
N VAL A 17 -9.17 10.05 19.32
CA VAL A 17 -9.90 10.99 18.44
C VAL A 17 -9.37 12.41 18.59
N LYS A 18 -9.19 12.88 19.83
CA LYS A 18 -8.59 14.20 20.11
C LYS A 18 -7.15 14.30 19.60
N TYR A 19 -6.39 13.22 19.67
CA TYR A 19 -5.04 13.17 19.12
C TYR A 19 -5.06 13.31 17.58
N TYR A 20 -5.90 12.54 16.89
CA TYR A 20 -6.04 12.63 15.44
C TYR A 20 -6.53 14.01 14.97
N LEU A 21 -7.42 14.68 15.71
CA LEU A 21 -7.79 16.07 15.46
C LEU A 21 -6.59 17.03 15.56
N ARG A 22 -5.72 16.86 16.57
CA ARG A 22 -4.51 17.68 16.73
C ARG A 22 -3.48 17.42 15.63
N GLU A 23 -3.34 16.17 15.23
CA GLU A 23 -2.44 15.74 14.16
C GLU A 23 -3.02 15.99 12.75
N GLY A 24 -4.22 16.57 12.62
CA GLY A 24 -4.83 16.87 11.33
C GLY A 24 -5.29 15.64 10.53
N LEU A 25 -5.36 14.47 11.16
CA LEU A 25 -5.85 13.23 10.55
C LEU A 25 -7.38 13.18 10.42
N LEU A 26 -8.08 13.94 11.28
CA LEU A 26 -9.53 14.08 11.30
C LEU A 26 -9.90 15.54 11.10
N HIS A 27 -10.87 15.82 10.23
CA HIS A 27 -11.41 17.17 10.06
C HIS A 27 -12.16 17.62 11.34
N PRO A 28 -12.22 18.93 11.63
CA PRO A 28 -12.87 19.41 12.83
C PRO A 28 -14.39 19.22 12.76
N GLY A 29 -15.00 18.84 13.90
CA GLY A 29 -16.45 18.83 14.02
C GLY A 29 -17.06 20.23 14.02
N GLU A 30 -18.33 20.32 13.63
CA GLU A 30 -19.08 21.57 13.60
C GLU A 30 -19.28 22.12 15.01
N ARG A 31 -18.80 23.33 15.29
CA ARG A 31 -18.94 23.93 16.61
C ARG A 31 -20.41 24.28 16.87
N THR A 32 -20.99 23.70 17.91
CA THR A 32 -22.37 23.95 18.33
C THR A 32 -22.45 24.80 19.61
N SER A 33 -21.37 24.86 20.39
CA SER A 33 -21.19 25.79 21.51
C SER A 33 -19.68 25.91 21.86
N PRO A 34 -19.25 26.80 22.79
CA PRO A 34 -17.83 26.98 23.11
C PRO A 34 -17.08 25.67 23.46
N ASN A 35 -17.78 24.73 24.10
CA ASN A 35 -17.24 23.44 24.55
C ASN A 35 -17.88 22.22 23.87
N GLN A 36 -18.63 22.43 22.78
CA GLN A 36 -19.31 21.33 22.10
C GLN A 36 -19.15 21.41 20.58
N ALA A 37 -18.90 20.25 20.00
CA ALA A 37 -18.92 20.04 18.56
C ALA A 37 -19.92 18.94 18.21
N HIS A 38 -20.42 18.99 16.98
CA HIS A 38 -21.19 17.96 16.32
C HIS A 38 -20.31 17.27 15.28
N TYR A 39 -20.42 15.96 15.21
CA TYR A 39 -19.73 15.10 14.26
C TYR A 39 -20.77 14.35 13.43
N ASP A 40 -20.40 13.88 12.26
CA ASP A 40 -21.28 13.15 11.36
C ASP A 40 -20.65 11.81 10.91
N GLU A 41 -21.30 11.11 9.99
CA GLU A 41 -20.81 9.83 9.49
C GLU A 41 -19.48 9.95 8.73
N SER A 42 -19.18 11.11 8.16
CA SER A 42 -17.91 11.33 7.47
C SER A 42 -16.72 11.25 8.44
N HIS A 43 -16.92 11.68 9.69
CA HIS A 43 -15.94 11.52 10.75
C HIS A 43 -15.73 10.05 11.13
N VAL A 44 -16.80 9.25 11.18
CA VAL A 44 -16.71 7.81 11.45
C VAL A 44 -15.95 7.09 10.33
N ARG A 45 -16.27 7.38 9.08
CA ARG A 45 -15.57 6.83 7.90
C ARG A 45 -14.08 7.20 7.93
N ARG A 46 -13.77 8.48 8.15
CA ARG A 46 -12.38 8.96 8.26
C ARG A 46 -11.60 8.28 9.38
N LEU A 47 -12.21 8.10 10.56
CA LEU A 47 -11.57 7.40 11.68
C LEU A 47 -11.27 5.92 11.36
N ARG A 48 -12.18 5.24 10.67
CA ARG A 48 -11.97 3.85 10.22
C ARG A 48 -10.84 3.76 9.19
N LEU A 49 -10.79 4.69 8.25
CA LEU A 49 -9.72 4.79 7.26
C LEU A 49 -8.35 5.02 7.92
N VAL A 50 -8.25 6.00 8.83
CA VAL A 50 -7.02 6.27 9.60
C VAL A 50 -6.53 5.00 10.31
N ARG A 51 -7.43 4.26 10.96
CA ARG A 51 -7.07 3.00 11.63
C ARG A 51 -6.58 1.94 10.65
N ALA A 52 -7.26 1.76 9.53
CA ALA A 52 -6.86 0.76 8.53
C ALA A 52 -5.45 1.03 8.00
N LEU A 53 -5.15 2.30 7.67
CA LEU A 53 -3.84 2.71 7.16
C LEU A 53 -2.72 2.55 8.20
N LEU A 54 -2.99 2.87 9.47
CA LEU A 54 -2.01 2.73 10.55
C LEU A 54 -1.80 1.28 11.00
N GLU A 55 -2.88 0.57 11.31
CA GLU A 55 -2.83 -0.74 12.00
C GLU A 55 -2.57 -1.90 11.04
N VAL A 56 -3.16 -1.86 9.84
CA VAL A 56 -3.01 -2.93 8.84
C VAL A 56 -1.99 -2.51 7.79
N GLY A 57 -2.08 -1.27 7.31
CA GLY A 57 -1.13 -0.71 6.35
C GLY A 57 0.27 -0.48 6.88
N GLY A 58 0.42 -0.34 8.20
CA GLY A 58 1.71 -0.07 8.83
C GLY A 58 2.30 1.30 8.49
N LEU A 59 1.49 2.23 7.97
CA LEU A 59 1.95 3.57 7.63
C LEU A 59 2.29 4.36 8.88
N SER A 60 3.24 5.29 8.74
CA SER A 60 3.50 6.30 9.77
C SER A 60 2.36 7.32 9.83
N ILE A 61 2.19 8.00 10.97
CA ILE A 61 1.21 9.10 11.10
C ILE A 61 1.44 10.21 10.07
N ALA A 62 2.71 10.50 9.74
CA ALA A 62 3.05 11.48 8.72
C ALA A 62 2.56 11.02 7.33
N SER A 63 2.84 9.78 6.95
CA SER A 63 2.40 9.20 5.68
C SER A 63 0.87 9.14 5.58
N VAL A 64 0.17 8.78 6.66
CA VAL A 64 -1.29 8.80 6.68
C VAL A 64 -1.82 10.22 6.50
N ARG A 65 -1.23 11.23 7.14
CA ARG A 65 -1.63 12.62 6.95
C ARG A 65 -1.47 13.09 5.51
N GLU A 66 -0.32 12.81 4.89
CA GLU A 66 -0.04 13.16 3.49
C GLU A 66 -1.04 12.47 2.55
N THR A 67 -1.27 11.17 2.75
CA THR A 67 -2.23 10.39 1.96
C THR A 67 -3.63 10.97 2.05
N LEU A 68 -4.06 11.29 3.26
CA LEU A 68 -5.38 11.83 3.52
C LEU A 68 -5.55 13.25 2.96
N ALA A 69 -4.53 14.10 3.04
CA ALA A 69 -4.54 15.42 2.42
C ALA A 69 -4.68 15.32 0.89
N ALA A 70 -4.03 14.33 0.27
CA ALA A 70 -4.12 14.10 -1.17
C ALA A 70 -5.50 13.55 -1.60
N ILE A 71 -6.15 12.74 -0.75
CA ILE A 71 -7.56 12.35 -0.94
C ILE A 71 -8.45 13.60 -0.88
N ASP A 72 -8.27 14.44 0.15
CA ASP A 72 -9.11 15.61 0.40
C ASP A 72 -8.93 16.70 -0.68
N SER A 73 -7.73 16.87 -1.24
CA SER A 73 -7.43 17.90 -2.25
C SER A 73 -8.04 17.60 -3.63
N HIS A 74 -8.63 16.42 -3.83
CA HIS A 74 -9.10 15.94 -5.15
C HIS A 74 -8.02 16.04 -6.23
N ASP A 75 -6.74 16.05 -5.85
CA ASP A 75 -5.66 16.12 -6.80
C ASP A 75 -5.66 14.88 -7.69
N ARG A 76 -5.12 15.06 -8.89
CA ARG A 76 -5.07 14.05 -9.95
C ARG A 76 -4.59 12.72 -9.34
N THR A 77 -5.36 11.64 -9.52
CA THR A 77 -5.18 10.28 -8.96
C THR A 77 -3.74 9.76 -8.91
N HIS A 78 -2.87 10.22 -9.82
CA HIS A 78 -1.43 9.91 -9.85
C HIS A 78 -0.62 10.38 -8.62
N ASP A 79 -0.97 11.50 -7.98
CA ASP A 79 -0.20 12.05 -6.85
C ASP A 79 -0.46 11.23 -5.58
N VAL A 80 -1.69 10.74 -5.44
CA VAL A 80 -2.14 9.91 -4.31
C VAL A 80 -1.49 8.52 -4.34
N LEU A 81 -1.43 7.88 -5.52
CA LEU A 81 -0.75 6.59 -5.70
C LEU A 81 0.76 6.72 -5.45
N GLY A 82 1.38 7.83 -5.86
CA GLY A 82 2.80 8.11 -5.58
C GLY A 82 3.13 8.15 -4.09
N ILE A 83 2.27 8.78 -3.28
CA ILE A 83 2.44 8.87 -1.81
C ILE A 83 2.37 7.48 -1.16
N VAL A 84 1.44 6.63 -1.59
CA VAL A 84 1.34 5.26 -1.07
C VAL A 84 2.59 4.44 -1.45
N GLN A 85 3.07 4.60 -2.68
CA GLN A 85 4.25 3.89 -3.18
C GLN A 85 5.56 4.31 -2.50
N HIS A 86 5.62 5.48 -1.84
CA HIS A 86 6.77 5.89 -1.03
C HIS A 86 6.98 5.02 0.22
N GLY A 87 5.99 4.23 0.64
CA GLY A 87 6.12 3.25 1.72
C GLY A 87 6.92 1.99 1.35
N LEU A 88 7.27 1.82 0.07
CA LEU A 88 8.13 0.71 -0.36
C LEU A 88 9.51 0.84 0.30
N PRO A 89 10.07 -0.25 0.86
CA PRO A 89 11.41 -0.22 1.43
C PRO A 89 12.42 0.04 0.31
N LEU A 90 12.81 1.31 0.13
CA LEU A 90 13.87 1.70 -0.78
C LEU A 90 15.21 1.24 -0.21
N ASN A 91 15.62 0.02 -0.57
CA ASN A 91 16.95 -0.46 -0.21
C ASN A 91 17.99 0.17 -1.13
N ARG A 92 18.48 1.36 -0.75
CA ARG A 92 19.69 1.95 -1.34
C ARG A 92 20.93 1.24 -0.78
N GLY A 93 21.05 -0.05 -1.05
CA GLY A 93 22.30 -0.76 -0.81
C GLY A 93 23.42 -0.10 -1.63
N SER A 94 24.67 -0.14 -1.15
CA SER A 94 25.84 0.35 -1.90
C SER A 94 26.20 -0.63 -3.02
N ALA A 95 25.32 -0.78 -4.01
CA ALA A 95 25.64 -1.50 -5.23
C ALA A 95 26.66 -0.70 -6.02
N ASP A 96 27.61 -1.39 -6.67
CA ASP A 96 28.45 -0.75 -7.66
C ASP A 96 27.63 -0.38 -8.91
N GLU A 97 28.12 0.58 -9.69
CA GLU A 97 27.43 1.08 -10.90
C GLU A 97 27.09 -0.05 -11.89
N GLY A 98 27.92 -1.09 -11.99
CA GLY A 98 27.69 -2.21 -12.89
C GLY A 98 26.53 -3.10 -12.45
N THR A 99 26.39 -3.33 -11.15
CA THR A 99 25.26 -4.07 -10.57
C THR A 99 23.95 -3.31 -10.73
N GLU A 100 23.96 -1.99 -10.49
CA GLU A 100 22.76 -1.16 -10.67
C GLU A 100 22.31 -1.11 -12.14
N GLN A 101 23.24 -0.90 -13.08
CA GLN A 101 22.92 -0.90 -14.52
C GLN A 101 22.34 -2.24 -14.98
N TRP A 102 22.84 -3.36 -14.47
CA TRP A 102 22.26 -4.67 -14.75
C TRP A 102 20.84 -4.80 -14.21
N ALA A 103 20.58 -4.35 -12.99
CA ALA A 103 19.26 -4.43 -12.39
C ALA A 103 18.25 -3.58 -13.17
N ARG A 104 18.63 -2.36 -13.58
CA ARG A 104 17.81 -1.49 -14.43
C ARG A 104 17.48 -2.15 -15.77
N ARG A 105 18.47 -2.70 -16.47
CA ARG A 105 18.24 -3.45 -17.72
C ARG A 105 17.28 -4.62 -17.52
N ARG A 106 17.42 -5.36 -16.42
CA ARG A 106 16.53 -6.49 -16.12
C ARG A 106 15.08 -6.03 -15.91
N VAL A 107 14.87 -4.89 -15.25
CA VAL A 107 13.52 -4.29 -15.09
C VAL A 107 12.94 -3.85 -16.44
N GLU A 108 13.76 -3.24 -17.30
CA GLU A 108 13.35 -2.85 -18.66
C GLU A 108 12.97 -4.06 -19.52
N GLU A 109 13.73 -5.15 -19.46
CA GLU A 109 13.43 -6.40 -20.17
C GLU A 109 12.08 -6.97 -19.76
N VAL A 110 11.81 -7.05 -18.44
CA VAL A 110 10.52 -7.53 -17.92
C VAL A 110 9.38 -6.64 -18.42
N ALA A 111 9.53 -5.33 -18.30
CA ALA A 111 8.49 -4.41 -18.74
C ALA A 111 8.24 -4.49 -20.25
N ALA A 112 9.29 -4.60 -21.07
CA ALA A 112 9.14 -4.79 -22.51
C ALA A 112 8.40 -6.09 -22.83
N MET A 113 8.70 -7.18 -22.14
CA MET A 113 8.01 -8.47 -22.31
C MET A 113 6.53 -8.41 -21.90
N ARG A 114 6.19 -7.64 -20.86
CA ARG A 114 4.79 -7.47 -20.41
C ARG A 114 4.03 -6.36 -21.15
N GLY A 115 4.73 -5.51 -21.91
CA GLY A 115 4.14 -4.32 -22.55
C GLY A 115 3.89 -3.16 -21.57
N TRP A 116 4.56 -3.15 -20.42
CA TRP A 116 4.43 -2.08 -19.43
C TRP A 116 5.11 -0.80 -19.89
N ARG A 117 4.46 0.34 -19.63
CA ARG A 117 5.08 1.66 -19.80
C ARG A 117 5.76 2.06 -18.50
N LEU A 118 7.09 1.95 -18.46
CA LEU A 118 7.88 2.36 -17.29
C LEU A 118 8.31 3.82 -17.38
N ASP A 119 8.25 4.50 -16.24
CA ASP A 119 9.12 5.64 -15.97
C ASP A 119 10.16 5.20 -14.93
N LEU A 120 11.42 5.16 -15.35
CA LEU A 120 12.54 4.66 -14.54
C LEU A 120 12.81 5.49 -13.28
N ARG A 121 12.21 6.67 -13.16
CA ARG A 121 12.36 7.56 -12.00
C ARG A 121 11.33 7.29 -10.90
N GLN A 122 10.36 6.42 -11.15
CA GLN A 122 9.31 6.13 -10.17
C GLN A 122 9.83 5.26 -9.02
N ALA A 123 9.29 5.50 -7.82
CA ALA A 123 9.70 4.80 -6.60
C ALA A 123 9.60 3.25 -6.69
N PRO A 124 8.58 2.65 -7.33
CA PRO A 124 8.51 1.18 -7.48
C PRO A 124 9.67 0.60 -8.30
N VAL A 125 10.14 1.32 -9.33
CA VAL A 125 11.28 0.90 -10.15
C VAL A 125 12.55 0.90 -9.30
N GLU A 126 12.79 1.98 -8.56
CA GLU A 126 13.95 2.09 -7.66
C GLU A 126 13.94 1.01 -6.56
N ALA A 127 12.76 0.69 -6.01
CA ALA A 127 12.60 -0.40 -5.04
C ALA A 127 12.96 -1.76 -5.66
N LEU A 128 12.46 -2.07 -6.86
CA LEU A 128 12.75 -3.33 -7.54
C LEU A 128 14.23 -3.44 -7.93
N VAL A 129 14.84 -2.34 -8.41
CA VAL A 129 16.28 -2.25 -8.68
C VAL A 129 17.08 -2.59 -7.43
N GLY A 130 16.74 -1.99 -6.28
CA GLY A 130 17.41 -2.29 -5.00
C GLY A 130 17.30 -3.75 -4.57
N VAL A 131 16.12 -4.37 -4.77
CA VAL A 131 15.91 -5.81 -4.52
C VAL A 131 16.79 -6.66 -5.43
N LEU A 132 16.84 -6.37 -6.72
CA LEU A 132 17.65 -7.13 -7.69
C LEU A 132 19.15 -7.02 -7.40
N CYS A 133 19.64 -5.82 -7.10
CA CYS A 133 21.02 -5.61 -6.68
C CYS A 133 21.36 -6.46 -5.45
N THR A 134 20.47 -6.47 -4.44
CA THR A 134 20.65 -7.25 -3.22
C THR A 134 20.67 -8.75 -3.52
N LEU A 135 19.73 -9.26 -4.31
CA LEU A 135 19.68 -10.67 -4.69
C LEU A 135 20.94 -11.12 -5.44
N ARG A 136 21.44 -10.27 -6.34
CA ARG A 136 22.67 -10.54 -7.09
C ARG A 136 23.89 -10.60 -6.17
N ASN A 137 24.03 -9.64 -5.26
CA ASN A 137 25.13 -9.59 -4.30
C ASN A 137 25.14 -10.80 -3.35
N LEU A 138 23.96 -11.35 -3.03
CA LEU A 138 23.80 -12.58 -2.23
C LEU A 138 23.95 -13.87 -3.06
N GLY A 139 24.16 -13.78 -4.38
CA GLY A 139 24.30 -14.96 -5.26
C GLY A 139 22.99 -15.71 -5.55
N HIS A 140 21.84 -15.08 -5.36
CA HIS A 140 20.53 -15.70 -5.54
C HIS A 140 19.97 -15.59 -6.96
N ALA A 141 20.73 -16.04 -7.97
CA ALA A 141 20.35 -15.95 -9.38
C ALA A 141 18.96 -16.57 -9.68
N ARG A 142 18.62 -17.71 -9.08
CA ARG A 142 17.31 -18.36 -9.26
C ARG A 142 16.11 -17.51 -8.84
N LEU A 143 16.29 -16.62 -7.87
CA LEU A 143 15.21 -15.70 -7.47
C LEU A 143 15.04 -14.56 -8.47
N VAL A 144 16.11 -14.20 -9.19
CA VAL A 144 16.04 -13.25 -10.31
C VAL A 144 15.30 -13.86 -11.49
N ASP A 145 15.52 -15.15 -11.76
CA ASP A 145 14.83 -15.87 -12.84
C ASP A 145 13.31 -15.98 -12.58
N ALA A 146 12.91 -16.05 -11.31
CA ALA A 146 11.50 -16.08 -10.91
C ALA A 146 10.76 -14.74 -11.18
N LEU A 147 11.48 -13.67 -11.54
CA LEU A 147 10.89 -12.34 -11.75
C LEU A 147 9.86 -12.34 -12.87
N ASP A 148 10.06 -13.11 -13.94
CA ASP A 148 9.09 -13.18 -15.06
C ASP A 148 7.75 -13.76 -14.61
N THR A 149 7.78 -14.79 -13.74
CA THR A 149 6.58 -15.38 -13.14
C THR A 149 5.90 -14.41 -12.18
N TYR A 150 6.68 -13.67 -11.39
CA TYR A 150 6.11 -12.63 -10.52
C TYR A 150 5.50 -11.48 -11.32
N ALA A 151 6.09 -11.10 -12.46
CA ALA A 151 5.54 -10.08 -13.33
C ALA A 151 4.21 -10.52 -13.97
N GLU A 152 4.10 -11.78 -14.41
CA GLU A 152 2.82 -12.32 -14.88
C GLU A 152 1.74 -12.32 -13.79
N ALA A 153 2.10 -12.71 -12.56
CA ALA A 153 1.17 -12.65 -11.44
C ALA A 153 0.76 -11.20 -11.10
N ALA A 154 1.69 -10.25 -11.22
CA ALA A 154 1.43 -8.83 -10.97
C ALA A 154 0.41 -8.26 -11.94
N ASP A 155 0.40 -8.67 -13.22
CA ASP A 155 -0.65 -8.25 -14.17
C ASP A 155 -2.04 -8.65 -13.71
N ARG A 156 -2.22 -9.92 -13.31
CA ARG A 156 -3.53 -10.42 -12.85
C ARG A 156 -4.00 -9.70 -11.58
N ILE A 157 -3.06 -9.37 -10.70
CA ILE A 157 -3.34 -8.59 -9.48
C ILE A 157 -3.78 -7.18 -9.88
N ALA A 158 -3.00 -6.50 -10.71
CA ALA A 158 -3.29 -5.13 -11.14
C ALA A 158 -4.64 -5.02 -11.89
N GLU A 159 -4.96 -5.99 -12.75
CA GLU A 159 -6.28 -6.08 -13.40
C GLU A 159 -7.41 -6.16 -12.38
N SER A 160 -7.29 -7.06 -11.40
CA SER A 160 -8.28 -7.24 -10.33
C SER A 160 -8.44 -5.98 -9.48
N ASP A 161 -7.33 -5.33 -9.14
CA ASP A 161 -7.30 -4.10 -8.34
C ASP A 161 -7.97 -2.93 -9.08
N LEU A 162 -7.72 -2.80 -10.39
CA LEU A 162 -8.33 -1.75 -11.21
C LEU A 162 -9.82 -1.99 -11.47
N GLU A 163 -10.25 -3.24 -11.68
CA GLU A 163 -11.67 -3.58 -11.81
C GLU A 163 -12.47 -3.21 -10.56
N PHE A 164 -11.90 -3.43 -9.38
CA PHE A 164 -12.53 -3.07 -8.11
C PHE A 164 -12.79 -1.56 -8.01
N VAL A 165 -11.82 -0.74 -8.42
CA VAL A 165 -11.90 0.72 -8.35
C VAL A 165 -12.79 1.30 -9.46
N ALA A 166 -12.78 0.72 -10.66
CA ALA A 166 -13.51 1.21 -11.82
C ALA A 166 -15.04 1.19 -11.67
N GLY A 167 -15.59 0.39 -10.74
CA GLY A 167 -17.02 0.29 -10.48
C GLY A 167 -17.60 1.40 -9.59
N LEU A 168 -16.77 2.33 -9.10
CA LEU A 168 -17.19 3.31 -8.10
C LEU A 168 -17.78 4.59 -8.72
N PRO A 169 -18.83 5.17 -8.11
CA PRO A 169 -19.63 6.22 -8.74
C PRO A 169 -18.99 7.62 -8.73
N THR A 170 -17.99 7.86 -7.88
CA THR A 170 -17.37 9.18 -7.70
C THR A 170 -15.85 9.11 -7.69
N THR A 171 -15.21 10.18 -8.16
CA THR A 171 -13.74 10.32 -8.14
C THR A 171 -13.17 10.22 -6.73
N GLU A 172 -13.85 10.78 -5.74
CA GLU A 172 -13.46 10.69 -4.32
C GLU A 172 -13.43 9.23 -3.85
N SER A 173 -14.49 8.46 -4.14
CA SER A 173 -14.54 7.04 -3.78
C SER A 173 -13.49 6.22 -4.55
N ILE A 174 -13.21 6.56 -5.80
CA ILE A 174 -12.13 5.96 -6.60
C ILE A 174 -10.77 6.17 -5.94
N VAL A 175 -10.45 7.41 -5.57
CA VAL A 175 -9.15 7.77 -4.97
C VAL A 175 -8.99 7.13 -3.58
N GLU A 176 -10.02 7.22 -2.72
CA GLU A 176 -10.02 6.58 -1.40
C GLU A 176 -9.84 5.06 -1.53
N SER A 177 -10.58 4.42 -2.44
CA SER A 177 -10.51 2.98 -2.65
C SER A 177 -9.20 2.53 -3.30
N ALA A 178 -8.59 3.34 -4.16
CA ALA A 178 -7.27 3.05 -4.70
C ALA A 178 -6.20 3.05 -3.61
N VAL A 179 -6.23 4.04 -2.70
CA VAL A 179 -5.32 4.10 -1.54
C VAL A 179 -5.49 2.89 -0.65
N VAL A 180 -6.74 2.61 -0.25
CA VAL A 180 -7.06 1.48 0.62
C VAL A 180 -6.69 0.16 -0.06
N GLY A 181 -7.03 0.04 -1.35
CA GLY A 181 -6.74 -1.13 -2.18
C GLY A 181 -5.25 -1.39 -2.28
N THR A 182 -4.42 -0.37 -2.51
CA THR A 182 -2.96 -0.55 -2.55
C THR A 182 -2.40 -0.92 -1.16
N VAL A 183 -2.72 -0.14 -0.12
CA VAL A 183 -2.13 -0.34 1.22
C VAL A 183 -2.58 -1.66 1.85
N LEU A 184 -3.88 -1.94 1.86
CA LEU A 184 -4.41 -3.17 2.42
C LEU A 184 -4.19 -4.36 1.47
N GLY A 185 -4.19 -4.11 0.16
CA GLY A 185 -3.86 -5.11 -0.86
C GLY A 185 -2.43 -5.63 -0.69
N ASP A 186 -1.45 -4.77 -0.45
CA ASP A 186 -0.08 -5.19 -0.16
C ASP A 186 -0.02 -6.15 1.03
N ALA A 187 -0.69 -5.82 2.13
CA ALA A 187 -0.77 -6.69 3.30
C ALA A 187 -1.46 -8.03 2.99
N ALA A 188 -2.57 -8.00 2.23
CA ALA A 188 -3.30 -9.18 1.80
C ALA A 188 -2.45 -10.07 0.88
N LEU A 189 -1.77 -9.50 -0.11
CA LEU A 189 -0.90 -10.21 -1.06
C LEU A 189 0.29 -10.86 -0.35
N VAL A 190 0.90 -10.17 0.61
CA VAL A 190 1.96 -10.74 1.45
C VAL A 190 1.44 -11.96 2.22
N ALA A 191 0.27 -11.86 2.83
CA ALA A 191 -0.34 -12.97 3.57
C ALA A 191 -0.70 -14.14 2.64
N LEU A 192 -1.38 -13.88 1.53
CA LEU A 192 -1.78 -14.88 0.52
C LEU A 192 -0.56 -15.60 -0.06
N ARG A 193 0.50 -14.88 -0.39
CA ARG A 193 1.75 -15.46 -0.88
C ARG A 193 2.34 -16.43 0.14
N ARG A 194 2.40 -16.06 1.42
CA ARG A 194 2.92 -16.93 2.50
C ARG A 194 2.04 -18.16 2.71
N ILE A 195 0.72 -18.02 2.64
CA ILE A 195 -0.23 -19.15 2.73
C ILE A 195 -0.02 -20.10 1.54
N ALA A 196 0.08 -19.59 0.32
CA ALA A 196 0.32 -20.39 -0.88
C ALA A 196 1.66 -21.14 -0.80
N GLN A 197 2.72 -20.47 -0.35
CA GLN A 197 4.03 -21.10 -0.12
C GLN A 197 3.95 -22.23 0.91
N ALA A 198 3.28 -22.02 2.04
CA ALA A 198 3.09 -23.05 3.06
C ALA A 198 2.35 -24.27 2.52
N ASN A 199 1.29 -24.07 1.73
CA ASN A 199 0.51 -25.14 1.11
C ASN A 199 1.34 -25.93 0.08
N ILE A 200 2.04 -25.24 -0.82
CA ILE A 200 2.90 -25.89 -1.83
C ILE A 200 4.05 -26.66 -1.15
N SER A 201 4.66 -26.08 -0.12
CA SER A 201 5.71 -26.74 0.66
C SER A 201 5.18 -28.01 1.33
N ALA A 202 4.02 -27.94 1.97
CA ALA A 202 3.39 -29.10 2.60
C ALA A 202 3.08 -30.22 1.60
N ARG A 203 2.62 -29.89 0.38
CA ARG A 203 2.37 -30.90 -0.67
C ARG A 203 3.66 -31.51 -1.21
N ARG A 204 4.73 -30.73 -1.29
CA ARG A 204 5.99 -31.16 -1.92
C ARG A 204 6.93 -31.89 -0.96
N PHE A 205 6.88 -31.56 0.33
CA PHE A 205 7.81 -32.06 1.35
C PHE A 205 7.11 -32.67 2.58
N GLY A 206 5.77 -32.68 2.61
CA GLY A 206 4.99 -33.23 3.73
C GLY A 206 4.72 -34.73 3.66
N ASP A 207 4.83 -35.35 2.48
CA ASP A 207 4.64 -36.80 2.29
C ASP A 207 5.86 -37.64 2.76
N GLU A 208 7.03 -37.02 2.97
CA GLU A 208 8.25 -37.73 3.42
C GLU A 208 8.22 -38.14 4.91
N ARG A 209 7.19 -37.75 5.68
CA ARG A 209 7.06 -38.09 7.12
C ARG A 209 6.02 -39.17 7.44
N ARG A 210 5.53 -39.91 6.44
CA ARG A 210 4.59 -41.04 6.60
C ARG A 210 5.05 -42.35 5.95
N GLY A 211 6.36 -42.56 5.81
CA GLY A 211 6.98 -43.82 5.38
C GLY A 211 7.76 -44.48 6.50
#